data_AF-A0A8C5TGD0-F1
#
_entry.id   AF-A0A8C5TGD0-F1
#
_cell.length_a   1.000
_cell.length_b   1.000
_cell.length_c   1.000
_cell.angle_alpha   90.00
_cell.angle_beta   90.00
_cell.angle_gamma   90.00
#
_symmetry.space_group_name_H-M   'P 1'
#
loop_
_entity.id
_entity.type
_entity.pdbx_description
1 polymer ?
#
loop_
_entity_poly.entity_id
_entity_poly.type
_entity_poly.pdbx_seq_one_letter_code
_entity_poly.pdbx_strand_id
1 'polypeptide(L)'
;LMNPSATYELLVDGVGPWDFTGGFVPCELLLVGEDAYPVLLSTKKQVLIAVSQYGKGRMVVVSHEGILKDPKFSQFLRNAVGWLKPCPEALVGVHPRLDSLSQVLLGAGTQVQVGAELSPSLGVFCMDAYDSSQAKGIVDFVKAGGGLLVGGQAWHHANLSLDAEFLLRGVSELDLVTGGTPSTLLLHGALSFPLCLDRSLRCFLAAARYGRGRLVVATHESQLCSPKLAKFLLNAVSWLDAGRKGPVGVDPKLQKLCSLLPQATQVSQLAGDLSVYCCSSYSDRDAEKIHAFVAEGGGLLVGGQAWYWASQNSGKAAVAEYPGNRILNRFGLSILGQSGQAAKHRPVGPGEHYHFRRALLLFSTRVQDCGELTEPLKGWLPRLTQDCAAFLRIPARDCPAYASLHRILTKVLRRSGIPQVSSRCPVKSNSKEAVLLCMATELSLTMTDSAALVHKAAAEVCALPVTVEIDGTNPGEECVSLPLMWYHRVQWLWHKSFSEKAWTLQCRSLLP
;
A
#
# COMPACT_ATOMS: atom_id res chain seq x y z
N LEU A 1 17.64 25.50 -1.91
CA LEU A 1 17.68 24.06 -2.25
C LEU A 1 18.80 23.44 -1.45
N MET A 2 18.53 22.39 -0.66
CA MET A 2 19.57 21.64 0.04
C MET A 2 20.56 21.04 -0.96
N ASN A 3 21.85 21.08 -0.63
CA ASN A 3 22.85 20.28 -1.32
C ASN A 3 22.94 18.92 -0.61
N PRO A 4 22.50 17.80 -1.24
CA PRO A 4 22.49 16.49 -0.59
C PRO A 4 23.87 16.01 -0.15
N SER A 5 24.92 16.31 -0.93
CA SER A 5 26.30 15.91 -0.59
C SER A 5 26.80 16.65 0.65
N ALA A 6 26.62 17.97 0.70
CA ALA A 6 27.02 18.76 1.86
C ALA A 6 26.23 18.37 3.12
N THR A 7 24.93 18.09 2.99
CA THR A 7 24.12 17.59 4.10
C THR A 7 24.62 16.23 4.57
N TYR A 8 24.92 15.31 3.65
CA TYR A 8 25.45 14.00 3.99
C TYR A 8 26.76 14.11 4.77
N GLU A 9 27.73 14.88 4.24
CA GLU A 9 29.03 15.12 4.89
C GLU A 9 28.86 15.65 6.31
N LEU A 10 27.98 16.63 6.51
CA LEU A 10 27.70 17.22 7.83
C LEU A 10 27.07 16.20 8.79
N LEU A 11 26.17 15.35 8.30
CA LEU A 11 25.51 14.34 9.13
C LEU A 11 26.43 13.19 9.53
N VAL A 12 27.37 12.79 8.66
CA VAL A 12 28.28 11.66 8.93
C VAL A 12 29.65 12.10 9.47
N ASP A 13 29.87 13.40 9.65
CA ASP A 13 31.14 13.92 10.17
C ASP A 13 31.51 13.33 11.54
N GLY A 14 32.72 12.80 11.64
CA GLY A 14 33.22 12.10 12.83
C GLY A 14 32.48 10.81 13.20
N VAL A 15 31.50 10.36 12.42
CA VAL A 15 30.77 9.10 12.69
C VAL A 15 31.66 7.92 12.34
N GLY A 16 31.95 7.09 13.35
CA GLY A 16 32.67 5.84 13.18
C GLY A 16 31.87 4.77 12.43
N PRO A 17 32.34 3.51 12.42
CA PRO A 17 31.60 2.40 11.84
C PRO A 17 30.20 2.28 12.44
N TRP A 18 29.20 2.18 11.56
CA TRP A 18 27.81 2.01 11.96
C TRP A 18 27.59 0.64 12.60
N ASP A 19 27.47 0.61 13.93
CA ASP A 19 27.31 -0.62 14.69
C ASP A 19 25.84 -0.86 15.08
N PHE A 20 25.19 -1.77 14.34
CA PHE A 20 23.83 -2.24 14.58
C PHE A 20 23.76 -3.57 15.34
N THR A 21 24.83 -4.00 16.02
CA THR A 21 24.85 -5.24 16.82
C THR A 21 24.07 -5.16 18.14
N GLY A 22 23.31 -4.08 18.36
CA GLY A 22 22.46 -3.89 19.54
C GLY A 22 21.23 -4.80 19.57
N GLY A 23 20.52 -4.78 20.70
CA GLY A 23 19.30 -5.58 20.94
C GLY A 23 18.05 -5.12 20.19
N PHE A 24 18.19 -4.39 19.08
CA PHE A 24 17.09 -3.88 18.30
C PHE A 24 17.24 -4.18 16.81
N VAL A 25 16.12 -4.38 16.13
CA VAL A 25 16.08 -4.68 14.69
C VAL A 25 15.54 -3.45 13.97
N PRO A 26 16.28 -2.75 13.10
CA PRO A 26 15.72 -1.62 12.37
C PRO A 26 14.71 -2.05 11.29
N CYS A 27 13.69 -1.23 11.00
CA CYS A 27 12.82 -1.41 9.83
C CYS A 27 13.38 -0.73 8.57
N GLU A 28 12.76 -0.97 7.42
CA GLU A 28 13.07 -0.24 6.18
C GLU A 28 12.24 1.04 6.10
N LEU A 29 12.88 2.17 5.81
CA LEU A 29 12.22 3.45 5.54
C LEU A 29 11.87 3.59 4.06
N LEU A 30 10.59 3.86 3.77
CA LEU A 30 10.14 4.18 2.41
C LEU A 30 10.18 5.71 2.18
N LEU A 31 11.04 6.16 1.26
CA LEU A 31 11.21 7.59 0.97
C LEU A 31 10.24 8.05 -0.11
N VAL A 32 9.36 8.97 0.26
CA VAL A 32 8.26 9.44 -0.57
C VAL A 32 8.26 10.96 -0.81
N GLY A 33 9.22 11.72 -0.28
CA GLY A 33 9.39 13.15 -0.55
C GLY A 33 10.13 13.42 -1.87
N GLU A 34 10.17 14.67 -2.35
CA GLU A 34 11.14 15.08 -3.39
C GLU A 34 12.50 15.36 -2.79
N ASP A 35 12.49 16.04 -1.65
CA ASP A 35 13.69 16.39 -0.89
C ASP A 35 14.12 15.30 0.10
N ALA A 36 13.52 14.11 0.00
CA ALA A 36 13.83 12.98 0.86
C ALA A 36 14.93 12.10 0.25
N TYR A 37 16.02 11.90 0.99
CA TYR A 37 17.13 11.05 0.55
C TYR A 37 17.76 10.27 1.71
N PRO A 38 18.36 9.10 1.42
CA PRO A 38 18.95 8.24 2.45
C PRO A 38 20.26 8.83 2.97
N VAL A 39 20.52 8.65 4.26
CA VAL A 39 21.83 8.87 4.90
C VAL A 39 22.53 7.54 5.14
N LEU A 40 21.76 6.51 5.51
CA LEU A 40 22.32 5.18 5.77
C LEU A 40 21.49 4.10 5.08
N LEU A 41 22.19 3.21 4.38
CA LEU A 41 21.64 2.00 3.75
C LEU A 41 22.22 0.76 4.43
N SER A 42 21.41 -0.29 4.56
CA SER A 42 21.89 -1.61 4.93
C SER A 42 22.69 -2.25 3.79
N THR A 43 23.39 -3.35 4.08
CA THR A 43 24.05 -4.18 3.05
C THR A 43 23.08 -4.72 2.00
N LYS A 44 21.78 -4.81 2.32
CA LYS A 44 20.69 -5.19 1.41
C LYS A 44 20.05 -3.99 0.69
N LYS A 45 20.67 -2.80 0.75
CA LYS A 45 20.17 -1.53 0.18
C LYS A 45 18.86 -1.02 0.79
N GLN A 46 18.54 -1.41 2.02
CA GLN A 46 17.37 -0.89 2.74
C GLN A 46 17.72 0.42 3.43
N VAL A 47 16.85 1.42 3.36
CA VAL A 47 17.08 2.71 4.02
C VAL A 47 16.84 2.58 5.52
N LEU A 48 17.86 2.89 6.32
CA LEU A 48 17.80 2.84 7.79
C LEU A 48 17.72 4.24 8.42
N ILE A 49 18.34 5.22 7.77
CA ILE A 49 18.30 6.62 8.19
C ILE A 49 18.07 7.46 6.95
N ALA A 50 17.14 8.42 7.06
CA ALA A 50 16.86 9.35 5.98
C ALA A 50 16.59 10.74 6.51
N VAL A 51 16.76 11.71 5.62
CA VAL A 51 16.40 13.10 5.87
C VAL A 51 15.44 13.60 4.82
N SER A 52 14.69 14.65 5.17
CA SER A 52 13.82 15.36 4.24
C SER A 52 13.70 16.82 4.65
N GLN A 53 13.42 17.68 3.67
CA GLN A 53 12.86 19.00 3.92
C GLN A 53 11.33 18.94 3.77
N TYR A 54 10.59 19.69 4.59
CA TYR A 54 9.14 19.80 4.46
C TYR A 54 8.66 21.17 4.88
N GLY A 55 8.07 21.92 3.94
CA GLY A 55 7.82 23.35 4.14
C GLY A 55 9.14 24.09 4.38
N LYS A 56 9.21 24.87 5.47
CA LYS A 56 10.46 25.55 5.88
C LYS A 56 11.35 24.71 6.79
N GLY A 57 10.82 23.61 7.34
CA GLY A 57 11.52 22.79 8.34
C GLY A 57 12.24 21.60 7.76
N ARG A 58 12.87 20.83 8.65
CA ARG A 58 13.75 19.70 8.33
C ARG A 58 13.41 18.51 9.19
N MET A 59 13.66 17.32 8.66
CA MET A 59 13.34 16.07 9.32
C MET A 59 14.50 15.09 9.19
N VAL A 60 14.81 14.41 10.30
CA VAL A 60 15.66 13.22 10.36
C VAL A 60 14.79 12.07 10.87
N VAL A 61 14.75 10.97 10.13
CA VAL A 61 14.01 9.76 10.48
C VAL A 61 14.98 8.60 10.63
N VAL A 62 14.90 7.89 11.76
CA VAL A 62 15.67 6.67 12.02
C VAL A 62 14.75 5.46 12.15
N SER A 63 15.19 4.31 11.64
CA SER A 63 14.41 3.08 11.48
C SER A 63 14.03 2.32 12.77
N HIS A 64 14.40 2.83 13.94
CA HIS A 64 14.12 2.25 15.26
C HIS A 64 14.35 3.31 16.34
N GLU A 65 13.50 3.46 17.36
CA GLU A 65 13.77 4.43 18.44
C GLU A 65 14.98 4.03 19.29
N GLY A 66 15.34 2.75 19.28
CA GLY A 66 16.58 2.24 19.88
C GLY A 66 17.84 2.98 19.38
N ILE A 67 17.86 3.44 18.13
CA ILE A 67 18.97 4.25 17.58
C ILE A 67 19.08 5.58 18.34
N LEU A 68 17.95 6.19 18.74
CA LEU A 68 17.93 7.43 19.51
C LEU A 68 18.41 7.24 20.96
N LYS A 69 18.46 5.99 21.44
CA LYS A 69 18.77 5.64 22.83
C LYS A 69 20.17 5.05 22.99
N ASP A 70 20.76 4.55 21.92
CA ASP A 70 22.01 3.81 21.95
C ASP A 70 23.23 4.77 21.80
N PRO A 71 24.15 4.81 22.79
CA PRO A 71 25.33 5.67 22.78
C PRO A 71 26.23 5.51 21.53
N LYS A 72 26.19 4.36 20.87
CA LYS A 72 26.96 4.10 19.63
C LYS A 72 26.63 5.09 18.51
N PHE A 73 25.43 5.66 18.54
CA PHE A 73 24.94 6.63 17.54
C PHE A 73 25.10 8.09 18.00
N SER A 74 25.70 8.35 19.16
CA SER A 74 25.77 9.67 19.78
C SER A 74 26.40 10.75 18.90
N GLN A 75 27.44 10.44 18.11
CA GLN A 75 28.03 11.40 17.18
C GLN A 75 27.03 11.79 16.08
N PHE A 76 26.40 10.79 15.44
CA PHE A 76 25.38 11.05 14.43
C PHE A 76 24.19 11.85 14.99
N LEU A 77 23.70 11.50 16.19
CA LEU A 77 22.57 12.19 16.82
C LEU A 77 22.88 13.66 17.11
N ARG A 78 24.11 13.98 17.51
CA ARG A 78 24.57 15.36 17.70
C ARG A 78 24.61 16.12 16.38
N ASN A 79 25.17 15.53 15.33
CA ASN A 79 25.20 16.12 14.00
C ASN A 79 23.78 16.35 13.46
N ALA A 80 22.89 15.37 13.62
CA ALA A 80 21.50 15.42 13.21
C ALA A 80 20.75 16.56 13.91
N VAL A 81 20.87 16.70 15.22
CA VAL A 81 20.24 17.80 15.97
C VAL A 81 20.83 19.15 15.57
N GLY A 82 22.15 19.26 15.41
CA GLY A 82 22.80 20.46 14.90
C GLY A 82 22.29 20.86 13.51
N TRP A 83 22.13 19.89 12.63
CA TRP A 83 21.55 20.10 11.30
C TRP A 83 20.06 20.43 11.35
N LEU A 84 19.30 19.94 12.32
CA LEU A 84 17.87 20.23 12.43
C LEU A 84 17.60 21.65 12.94
N LYS A 85 18.47 22.20 13.79
CA LYS A 85 18.32 23.50 14.44
C LYS A 85 18.17 24.67 13.44
N PRO A 86 17.07 25.44 13.49
CA PRO A 86 16.89 26.60 12.60
C PRO A 86 17.93 27.71 12.86
N CYS A 87 18.39 27.83 14.11
CA CYS A 87 19.52 28.65 14.51
C CYS A 87 20.32 27.96 15.64
N PRO A 88 21.58 28.33 15.90
CA PRO A 88 22.43 27.67 16.90
C PRO A 88 21.82 27.63 18.31
N GLU A 89 21.12 28.69 18.71
CA GLU A 89 20.51 28.90 20.03
C GLU A 89 19.17 28.20 20.19
N ALA A 90 18.63 27.60 19.12
CA ALA A 90 17.29 27.05 19.13
C ALA A 90 17.16 25.93 20.18
N LEU A 91 16.11 26.02 21.00
CA LEU A 91 15.84 25.07 22.08
C LEU A 91 15.46 23.70 21.51
N VAL A 92 16.02 22.64 22.07
CA VAL A 92 15.71 21.26 21.68
C VAL A 92 14.80 20.63 22.73
N GLY A 93 13.57 20.29 22.36
CA GLY A 93 12.66 19.52 23.20
C GLY A 93 12.86 18.03 22.96
N VAL A 94 13.04 17.25 24.02
CA VAL A 94 13.17 15.79 23.95
C VAL A 94 12.02 15.13 24.70
N HIS A 95 11.27 14.28 23.99
CA HIS A 95 10.13 13.54 24.53
C HIS A 95 10.53 12.67 25.75
N PRO A 96 9.67 12.51 26.78
CA PRO A 96 10.00 11.78 28.02
C PRO A 96 10.52 10.35 27.84
N ARG A 97 10.20 9.67 26.72
CA ARG A 97 10.67 8.30 26.45
C ARG A 97 12.11 8.22 25.92
N LEU A 98 12.80 9.34 25.79
CA LEU A 98 14.12 9.46 25.16
C LEU A 98 15.18 10.07 26.10
N ASP A 99 15.14 9.75 27.40
CA ASP A 99 16.10 10.28 28.39
C ASP A 99 17.58 10.09 28.00
N SER A 100 17.93 8.94 27.40
CA SER A 100 19.28 8.69 26.90
C SER A 100 19.73 9.73 25.85
N LEU A 101 18.81 10.16 24.98
CA LEU A 101 19.09 11.20 23.98
C LEU A 101 19.34 12.55 24.66
N SER A 102 18.53 12.89 25.68
CA SER A 102 18.73 14.11 26.47
C SER A 102 20.13 14.15 27.07
N GLN A 103 20.62 13.05 27.63
CA GLN A 103 21.97 12.96 28.20
C GLN A 103 23.07 13.16 27.15
N VAL A 104 22.92 12.53 25.97
CA VAL A 104 23.86 12.70 24.85
C VAL A 104 23.95 14.16 24.41
N LEU A 105 22.81 14.84 24.28
CA LEU A 105 22.75 16.22 23.81
C LEU A 105 23.23 17.22 24.87
N LEU A 106 22.86 17.02 26.14
CA LEU A 106 23.34 17.84 27.27
C LEU A 106 24.85 17.71 27.44
N GLY A 107 25.40 16.49 27.36
CA GLY A 107 26.84 16.25 27.42
C GLY A 107 27.63 16.92 26.29
N ALA A 108 26.96 17.30 25.20
CA ALA A 108 27.53 18.04 24.08
C ALA A 108 27.31 19.57 24.17
N GLY A 109 26.76 20.07 25.29
CA GLY A 109 26.48 21.50 25.48
C GLY A 109 25.24 22.01 24.74
N THR A 110 24.34 21.13 24.29
CA THR A 110 23.09 21.54 23.65
C THR A 110 22.07 21.98 24.70
N GLN A 111 21.38 23.10 24.48
CA GLN A 111 20.24 23.50 25.31
C GLN A 111 19.05 22.57 25.06
N VAL A 112 18.74 21.73 26.05
CA VAL A 112 17.70 20.70 25.96
C VAL A 112 16.63 20.92 27.03
N GLN A 113 15.36 20.89 26.62
CA GLN A 113 14.22 20.74 27.51
C GLN A 113 13.87 19.25 27.60
N VAL A 114 14.20 18.63 28.74
CA VAL A 114 13.94 17.20 29.01
C VAL A 114 12.47 16.98 29.34
N GLY A 115 11.88 15.90 28.84
CA GLY A 115 10.49 15.57 29.08
C GLY A 115 9.52 16.55 28.41
N ALA A 116 9.92 17.14 27.29
CA ALA A 116 9.14 18.15 26.60
C ALA A 116 7.93 17.55 25.86
N GLU A 117 6.83 18.28 25.88
CA GLU A 117 5.75 18.16 24.90
C GLU A 117 6.01 19.09 23.70
N LEU A 118 5.33 18.84 22.58
CA LEU A 118 5.45 19.70 21.41
C LEU A 118 4.96 21.11 21.74
N SER A 119 5.85 22.10 21.57
CA SER A 119 5.55 23.52 21.76
C SER A 119 6.06 24.36 20.58
N PRO A 120 5.34 25.42 20.17
CA PRO A 120 5.81 26.37 19.15
C PRO A 120 7.13 27.09 19.51
N SER A 121 7.52 27.11 20.79
CA SER A 121 8.77 27.73 21.25
C SER A 121 10.02 26.90 20.96
N LEU A 122 9.86 25.62 20.59
CA LEU A 122 10.98 24.73 20.29
C LEU A 122 11.56 25.02 18.90
N GLY A 123 12.87 24.85 18.76
CA GLY A 123 13.53 24.82 17.45
C GLY A 123 13.60 23.42 16.87
N VAL A 124 13.80 22.42 17.74
CA VAL A 124 13.86 21.01 17.38
C VAL A 124 13.01 20.20 18.36
N PHE A 125 12.24 19.24 17.86
CA PHE A 125 11.52 18.28 18.68
C PHE A 125 12.00 16.86 18.36
N CYS A 126 12.38 16.12 19.42
CA CYS A 126 12.85 14.74 19.32
C CYS A 126 11.82 13.81 19.95
N MET A 127 11.31 12.85 19.18
CA MET A 127 10.29 11.91 19.65
C MET A 127 10.45 10.52 19.07
N ASP A 128 9.77 9.55 19.66
CA ASP A 128 9.53 8.28 18.98
C ASP A 128 8.27 8.37 18.09
N ALA A 129 8.08 7.39 17.19
CA ALA A 129 7.00 7.41 16.22
C ALA A 129 5.64 6.90 16.76
N TYR A 130 5.49 6.66 18.07
CA TYR A 130 4.34 5.91 18.61
C TYR A 130 3.22 6.76 19.19
N ASP A 131 3.45 8.05 19.39
CA ASP A 131 2.40 8.98 19.80
C ASP A 131 1.83 9.73 18.60
N SER A 132 0.58 9.42 18.25
CA SER A 132 -0.14 10.08 17.16
C SER A 132 -1.06 11.21 17.62
N SER A 133 -1.19 11.47 18.93
CA SER A 133 -2.12 12.46 19.47
C SER A 133 -1.84 13.88 18.94
N GLN A 134 -0.56 14.18 18.68
CA GLN A 134 -0.08 15.47 18.19
C GLN A 134 0.29 15.48 16.70
N ALA A 135 -0.14 14.49 15.91
CA ALA A 135 0.30 14.34 14.51
C ALA A 135 0.09 15.60 13.66
N LYS A 136 -1.06 16.28 13.82
CA LYS A 136 -1.34 17.55 13.13
C LYS A 136 -0.38 18.66 13.58
N GLY A 137 -0.18 18.79 14.91
CA GLY A 137 0.73 19.77 15.48
C GLY A 137 2.17 19.59 14.99
N ILE A 138 2.64 18.35 14.89
CA ILE A 138 3.98 18.03 14.38
C ILE A 138 4.11 18.47 12.92
N VAL A 139 3.10 18.20 12.09
CA VAL A 139 3.09 18.63 10.68
C VAL A 139 3.16 20.15 10.57
N ASP A 140 2.38 20.87 11.37
CA ASP A 140 2.35 22.34 11.36
C ASP A 140 3.67 22.94 11.85
N PHE A 141 4.26 22.35 12.91
CA PHE A 141 5.57 22.71 13.45
C PHE A 141 6.69 22.60 12.41
N VAL A 142 6.79 21.46 11.70
CA VAL A 142 7.81 21.28 10.67
C VAL A 142 7.56 22.22 9.50
N LYS A 143 6.31 22.39 9.05
CA LYS A 143 5.99 23.35 7.97
C LYS A 143 6.44 24.77 8.29
N ALA A 144 6.31 25.18 9.55
CA ALA A 144 6.67 26.52 10.02
C ALA A 144 8.19 26.77 10.10
N GLY A 145 9.02 25.73 10.08
CA GLY A 145 10.48 25.85 10.18
C GLY A 145 11.14 24.99 11.25
N GLY A 146 10.36 24.28 12.05
CA GLY A 146 10.86 23.39 13.09
C GLY A 146 11.65 22.20 12.55
N GLY A 147 12.61 21.74 13.35
CA GLY A 147 13.36 20.50 13.11
C GLY A 147 12.73 19.30 13.82
N LEU A 148 12.53 18.18 13.14
CA LEU A 148 12.01 16.95 13.74
C LEU A 148 13.05 15.83 13.68
N LEU A 149 13.41 15.26 14.83
CA LEU A 149 14.13 14.00 14.93
C LEU A 149 13.15 12.93 15.41
N VAL A 150 12.84 11.96 14.55
CA VAL A 150 11.89 10.90 14.89
C VAL A 150 12.46 9.52 14.66
N GLY A 151 12.25 8.63 15.62
CA GLY A 151 12.70 7.24 15.54
C GLY A 151 11.58 6.27 15.83
N GLY A 152 11.49 5.19 15.08
CA GLY A 152 10.54 4.14 15.40
C GLY A 152 10.57 3.02 14.38
N GLN A 153 10.17 1.85 14.85
CA GLN A 153 9.98 0.67 14.02
C GLN A 153 8.50 0.43 13.75
N ALA A 154 8.24 -0.05 12.53
CA ALA A 154 6.93 -0.52 12.12
C ALA A 154 6.69 -2.03 12.38
N TRP A 155 7.74 -2.83 12.69
CA TRP A 155 7.61 -4.29 12.82
C TRP A 155 7.11 -4.74 14.21
N HIS A 156 7.41 -4.01 15.29
CA HIS A 156 6.99 -4.44 16.64
C HIS A 156 5.46 -4.47 16.80
N HIS A 157 4.75 -3.65 16.00
CA HIS A 157 3.28 -3.64 15.95
C HIS A 157 2.67 -4.65 14.98
N ALA A 158 3.47 -5.40 14.21
CA ALA A 158 2.99 -6.24 13.14
C ALA A 158 4.04 -7.28 12.71
N ASN A 159 4.30 -8.30 13.53
CA ASN A 159 4.91 -9.50 12.98
C ASN A 159 3.83 -10.25 12.19
N LEU A 160 3.64 -9.84 10.93
CA LEU A 160 2.58 -10.35 10.05
C LEU A 160 2.72 -11.86 9.82
N SER A 161 3.94 -12.41 9.94
CA SER A 161 4.17 -13.86 9.88
C SER A 161 3.60 -14.57 11.10
N LEU A 162 3.81 -14.05 12.31
CA LEU A 162 3.17 -14.59 13.54
C LEU A 162 1.64 -14.42 13.50
N ASP A 163 1.15 -13.33 12.91
CA ASP A 163 -0.29 -13.12 12.72
C ASP A 163 -0.88 -14.16 11.76
N ALA A 164 -0.22 -14.42 10.63
CA ALA A 164 -0.63 -15.46 9.70
C ALA A 164 -0.58 -16.84 10.36
N GLU A 165 0.48 -17.16 11.09
CA GLU A 165 0.60 -18.42 11.85
C GLU A 165 -0.51 -18.56 12.90
N PHE A 166 -0.89 -17.48 13.58
CA PHE A 166 -2.00 -17.49 14.52
C PHE A 166 -3.32 -17.80 13.81
N LEU A 167 -3.61 -17.07 12.73
CA LEU A 167 -4.84 -17.20 11.95
C LEU A 167 -4.98 -18.60 11.33
N LEU A 168 -3.87 -19.18 10.88
CA LEU A 168 -3.81 -20.46 10.18
C LEU A 168 -3.51 -21.64 11.11
N ARG A 169 -3.43 -21.43 12.43
CA ARG A 169 -3.12 -22.47 13.41
C ARG A 169 -4.09 -23.64 13.34
N GLY A 170 -3.58 -24.82 13.01
CA GLY A 170 -4.37 -26.04 12.88
C GLY A 170 -5.27 -26.07 11.63
N VAL A 171 -5.02 -25.20 10.65
CA VAL A 171 -5.69 -25.20 9.35
C VAL A 171 -4.71 -25.79 8.34
N SER A 172 -5.01 -26.95 7.78
CA SER A 172 -4.18 -27.61 6.76
C SER A 172 -4.64 -27.31 5.33
N GLU A 173 -5.93 -27.02 5.16
CA GLU A 173 -6.58 -26.72 3.88
C GLU A 173 -7.65 -25.64 4.10
N LEU A 174 -7.71 -24.68 3.17
CA LEU A 174 -8.76 -23.68 3.07
C LEU A 174 -9.69 -24.09 1.91
N ASP A 175 -10.80 -24.74 2.23
CA ASP A 175 -11.81 -25.15 1.25
C ASP A 175 -12.76 -23.98 0.95
N LEU A 176 -12.49 -23.26 -0.15
CA LEU A 176 -13.29 -22.13 -0.60
C LEU A 176 -14.48 -22.56 -1.48
N VAL A 177 -14.77 -23.86 -1.61
CA VAL A 177 -15.98 -24.37 -2.28
C VAL A 177 -17.16 -24.27 -1.32
N THR A 178 -17.60 -23.03 -1.10
CA THR A 178 -18.61 -22.67 -0.10
C THR A 178 -19.97 -22.31 -0.72
N GLY A 179 -20.21 -22.73 -1.97
CA GLY A 179 -21.46 -22.50 -2.70
C GLY A 179 -21.56 -21.14 -3.42
N GLY A 180 -20.46 -20.38 -3.51
CA GLY A 180 -20.39 -19.13 -4.26
C GLY A 180 -19.04 -18.94 -4.93
N THR A 181 -19.00 -18.09 -5.96
CA THR A 181 -17.78 -17.77 -6.71
C THR A 181 -17.06 -16.60 -6.03
N PRO A 182 -15.82 -16.77 -5.55
CA PRO A 182 -15.11 -15.69 -4.89
C PRO A 182 -14.64 -14.62 -5.87
N SER A 183 -14.48 -13.39 -5.38
CA SER A 183 -13.64 -12.38 -6.03
C SER A 183 -12.15 -12.62 -5.72
N THR A 184 -11.27 -11.72 -6.16
CA THR A 184 -9.85 -11.70 -5.75
C THR A 184 -9.52 -10.44 -4.95
N LEU A 185 -8.44 -10.45 -4.16
CA LEU A 185 -8.00 -9.31 -3.35
C LEU A 185 -6.76 -8.62 -3.93
N LEU A 186 -6.74 -7.30 -3.83
CA LEU A 186 -5.54 -6.46 -3.95
C LEU A 186 -5.07 -6.07 -2.54
N LEU A 187 -3.81 -6.40 -2.21
CA LEU A 187 -3.20 -6.07 -0.93
C LEU A 187 -2.23 -4.91 -1.11
N HIS A 188 -2.72 -3.68 -0.91
CA HIS A 188 -1.96 -2.46 -1.17
C HIS A 188 -1.59 -1.67 0.10
N GLY A 189 -1.94 -2.17 1.29
CA GLY A 189 -1.52 -1.64 2.59
C GLY A 189 -0.13 -2.11 2.99
N ALA A 190 0.58 -1.36 3.84
CA ALA A 190 1.87 -1.83 4.36
C ALA A 190 1.73 -2.97 5.38
N LEU A 191 0.60 -3.00 6.08
CA LEU A 191 0.31 -3.94 7.16
C LEU A 191 -0.72 -5.00 6.77
N SER A 192 -0.97 -5.16 5.46
CA SER A 192 -1.78 -6.24 4.91
C SER A 192 -0.93 -7.44 4.55
N PHE A 193 -1.49 -8.64 4.68
CA PHE A 193 -0.80 -9.89 4.36
C PHE A 193 -1.79 -10.94 3.85
N PRO A 194 -1.37 -11.77 2.88
CA PRO A 194 -2.22 -12.82 2.34
C PRO A 194 -2.35 -13.97 3.34
N LEU A 195 -3.48 -14.66 3.31
CA LEU A 195 -3.73 -15.90 4.06
C LEU A 195 -3.96 -17.09 3.11
N CYS A 196 -4.49 -16.80 1.92
CA CYS A 196 -4.77 -17.76 0.86
C CYS A 196 -4.38 -17.17 -0.50
N LEU A 197 -3.44 -17.83 -1.18
CA LEU A 197 -3.04 -17.54 -2.56
C LEU A 197 -3.24 -18.78 -3.41
N ASP A 198 -3.64 -18.61 -4.67
CA ASP A 198 -3.52 -19.68 -5.66
C ASP A 198 -2.16 -19.68 -6.37
N ARG A 199 -1.99 -20.61 -7.32
CA ARG A 199 -0.78 -20.74 -8.13
C ARG A 199 -0.49 -19.53 -9.02
N SER A 200 -1.50 -18.71 -9.30
CA SER A 200 -1.40 -17.46 -10.06
C SER A 200 -1.26 -16.24 -9.14
N LEU A 201 -0.99 -16.46 -7.85
CA LEU A 201 -0.82 -15.43 -6.82
C LEU A 201 -2.08 -14.58 -6.60
N ARG A 202 -3.26 -15.07 -6.99
CA ARG A 202 -4.54 -14.42 -6.69
C ARG A 202 -4.88 -14.69 -5.22
N CYS A 203 -5.21 -13.62 -4.49
CA CYS A 203 -5.52 -13.72 -3.08
C CYS A 203 -7.02 -13.82 -2.82
N PHE A 204 -7.42 -14.73 -1.94
CA PHE A 204 -8.84 -15.01 -1.63
C PHE A 204 -9.22 -14.72 -0.17
N LEU A 205 -8.24 -14.81 0.73
CA LEU A 205 -8.37 -14.47 2.15
C LEU A 205 -7.13 -13.66 2.50
N ALA A 206 -7.33 -12.53 3.18
CA ALA A 206 -6.25 -11.68 3.65
C ALA A 206 -6.59 -11.09 5.02
N ALA A 207 -5.58 -10.59 5.71
CA ALA A 207 -5.73 -9.84 6.93
C ALA A 207 -4.88 -8.58 6.88
N ALA A 208 -5.22 -7.63 7.75
CA ALA A 208 -4.44 -6.42 7.93
C ALA A 208 -4.54 -5.88 9.35
N ARG A 209 -3.56 -5.08 9.75
CA ARG A 209 -3.63 -4.23 10.94
C ARG A 209 -3.85 -2.78 10.53
N TYR A 210 -4.65 -2.05 11.31
CA TYR A 210 -4.91 -0.64 11.07
C TYR A 210 -5.18 0.10 12.37
N GLY A 211 -4.44 1.17 12.64
CA GLY A 211 -4.43 1.81 13.95
C GLY A 211 -4.08 0.80 15.05
N ARG A 212 -4.94 0.70 16.07
CA ARG A 212 -4.84 -0.32 17.13
C ARG A 212 -5.60 -1.61 16.81
N GLY A 213 -6.44 -1.60 15.79
CA GLY A 213 -7.31 -2.72 15.45
C GLY A 213 -6.79 -3.60 14.33
N ARG A 214 -7.65 -4.52 13.93
CA ARG A 214 -7.34 -5.66 13.08
C ARG A 214 -8.50 -5.96 12.14
N LEU A 215 -8.22 -6.49 10.97
CA LEU A 215 -9.25 -6.93 10.04
C LEU A 215 -8.88 -8.20 9.29
N VAL A 216 -9.90 -9.01 8.98
CA VAL A 216 -9.83 -10.20 8.13
C VAL A 216 -10.88 -10.04 7.03
N VAL A 217 -10.47 -10.29 5.78
CA VAL A 217 -11.32 -10.12 4.59
C VAL A 217 -11.47 -11.45 3.87
N ALA A 218 -12.73 -11.79 3.59
CA ALA A 218 -13.14 -12.90 2.74
C ALA A 218 -13.73 -12.40 1.42
N THR A 219 -13.44 -13.10 0.34
CA THR A 219 -13.84 -12.72 -1.04
C THR A 219 -15.22 -13.24 -1.46
N HIS A 220 -15.95 -13.82 -0.51
CA HIS A 220 -17.36 -14.16 -0.62
C HIS A 220 -17.97 -14.31 0.79
N GLU A 221 -19.19 -13.84 1.01
CA GLU A 221 -19.85 -13.91 2.33
C GLU A 221 -20.14 -15.36 2.77
N SER A 222 -20.37 -16.27 1.82
CA SER A 222 -20.55 -17.70 2.14
C SER A 222 -19.31 -18.34 2.77
N GLN A 223 -18.11 -17.78 2.57
CA GLN A 223 -16.89 -18.23 3.24
C GLN A 223 -16.96 -17.97 4.76
N LEU A 224 -17.61 -16.89 5.18
CA LEU A 224 -17.81 -16.59 6.60
C LEU A 224 -18.86 -17.50 7.25
N CYS A 225 -19.74 -18.11 6.45
CA CYS A 225 -20.83 -18.94 6.95
C CYS A 225 -20.58 -20.44 6.77
N SER A 226 -19.42 -20.84 6.26
CA SER A 226 -19.15 -22.23 5.91
C SER A 226 -18.49 -23.01 7.06
N PRO A 227 -19.04 -24.15 7.49
CA PRO A 227 -18.40 -25.00 8.49
C PRO A 227 -17.05 -25.54 8.02
N LYS A 228 -16.81 -25.58 6.70
CA LYS A 228 -15.51 -25.96 6.11
C LYS A 228 -14.36 -25.05 6.55
N LEU A 229 -14.66 -23.80 6.91
CA LEU A 229 -13.70 -22.80 7.38
C LEU A 229 -13.84 -22.54 8.88
N ALA A 230 -14.57 -23.37 9.64
CA ALA A 230 -14.89 -23.11 11.05
C ALA A 230 -13.63 -22.88 11.90
N LYS A 231 -12.59 -23.72 11.74
CA LYS A 231 -11.34 -23.56 12.50
C LYS A 231 -10.64 -22.22 12.20
N PHE A 232 -10.58 -21.85 10.92
CA PHE A 232 -10.03 -20.56 10.49
C PHE A 232 -10.84 -19.39 11.05
N LEU A 233 -12.17 -19.45 11.00
CA LEU A 233 -13.05 -18.38 11.50
C LEU A 233 -12.96 -18.20 13.02
N LEU A 234 -12.83 -19.29 13.77
CA LEU A 234 -12.59 -19.25 15.21
C LEU A 234 -11.25 -18.57 15.54
N ASN A 235 -10.18 -18.93 14.81
CA ASN A 235 -8.89 -18.28 14.96
C ASN A 235 -8.98 -16.79 14.56
N ALA A 236 -9.69 -16.46 13.48
CA ALA A 236 -9.89 -15.09 13.00
C ALA A 236 -10.56 -14.23 14.07
N VAL A 237 -11.67 -14.67 14.65
CA VAL A 237 -12.37 -13.91 15.70
C VAL A 237 -11.52 -13.75 16.96
N SER A 238 -10.80 -14.79 17.36
CA SER A 238 -9.87 -14.68 18.50
C SER A 238 -8.74 -13.69 18.22
N TRP A 239 -8.20 -13.67 17.00
CA TRP A 239 -7.16 -12.73 16.59
C TRP A 239 -7.69 -11.29 16.54
N LEU A 240 -8.91 -11.11 16.02
CA LEU A 240 -9.59 -9.82 15.91
C LEU A 240 -9.96 -9.22 17.27
N ASP A 241 -10.34 -10.05 18.24
CA ASP A 241 -10.66 -9.62 19.61
C ASP A 241 -9.42 -9.04 20.33
N ALA A 242 -8.23 -9.52 19.97
CA ALA A 242 -6.95 -9.10 20.54
C ALA A 242 -6.87 -9.23 22.07
N GLY A 243 -7.67 -10.12 22.68
CA GLY A 243 -7.70 -10.36 24.12
C GLY A 243 -8.59 -9.40 24.90
N ARG A 244 -9.37 -8.54 24.23
CA ARG A 244 -10.32 -7.62 24.89
C ARG A 244 -11.49 -8.37 25.53
N LYS A 245 -11.81 -9.58 25.07
CA LYS A 245 -12.92 -10.42 25.58
C LYS A 245 -14.28 -9.70 25.56
N GLY A 246 -14.46 -8.79 24.61
CA GLY A 246 -15.74 -8.08 24.44
C GLY A 246 -16.70 -8.83 23.51
N PRO A 247 -17.93 -8.33 23.35
CA PRO A 247 -18.94 -8.97 22.51
C PRO A 247 -18.53 -9.07 21.04
N VAL A 248 -18.93 -10.15 20.38
CA VAL A 248 -18.79 -10.33 18.93
C VAL A 248 -20.14 -10.05 18.29
N GLY A 249 -20.26 -8.95 17.56
CA GLY A 249 -21.47 -8.55 16.84
C GLY A 249 -21.48 -9.07 15.41
N VAL A 250 -22.58 -9.69 14.98
CA VAL A 250 -22.75 -10.24 13.62
C VAL A 250 -23.93 -9.57 12.92
N ASP A 251 -23.72 -9.09 11.71
CA ASP A 251 -24.78 -8.55 10.83
C ASP A 251 -25.85 -9.62 10.53
N PRO A 252 -27.16 -9.28 10.50
CA PRO A 252 -28.26 -10.18 10.18
C PRO A 252 -28.08 -11.01 8.91
N LYS A 253 -27.42 -10.44 7.89
CA LYS A 253 -27.15 -11.14 6.62
C LYS A 253 -26.17 -12.30 6.78
N LEU A 254 -25.40 -12.31 7.88
CA LEU A 254 -24.43 -13.34 8.23
C LEU A 254 -24.92 -14.21 9.40
N GLN A 255 -26.24 -14.34 9.65
CA GLN A 255 -26.77 -15.11 10.78
C GLN A 255 -26.21 -16.53 10.93
N LYS A 256 -25.85 -17.19 9.81
CA LYS A 256 -25.24 -18.53 9.83
C LYS A 256 -23.87 -18.55 10.53
N LEU A 257 -23.15 -17.42 10.58
CA LEU A 257 -21.88 -17.30 11.31
C LEU A 257 -22.06 -17.51 12.83
N CYS A 258 -23.20 -17.12 13.42
CA CYS A 258 -23.48 -17.38 14.84
C CYS A 258 -23.53 -18.87 15.17
N SER A 259 -23.89 -19.74 14.21
CA SER A 259 -23.83 -21.19 14.44
C SER A 259 -22.40 -21.72 14.56
N LEU A 260 -21.42 -21.01 14.01
CA LEU A 260 -20.00 -21.34 14.09
C LEU A 260 -19.30 -20.63 15.26
N LEU A 261 -19.90 -19.55 15.77
CA LEU A 261 -19.39 -18.71 16.84
C LEU A 261 -20.44 -18.59 17.95
N PRO A 262 -20.52 -19.54 18.89
CA PRO A 262 -21.55 -19.55 19.93
C PRO A 262 -21.57 -18.29 20.82
N GLN A 263 -20.45 -17.57 20.90
CA GLN A 263 -20.29 -16.33 21.65
C GLN A 263 -20.73 -15.06 20.89
N ALA A 264 -21.16 -15.20 19.64
CA ALA A 264 -21.49 -14.09 18.77
C ALA A 264 -22.99 -13.78 18.77
N THR A 265 -23.33 -12.50 18.88
CA THR A 265 -24.71 -12.00 18.96
C THR A 265 -25.06 -11.23 17.70
N GLN A 266 -26.31 -11.35 17.25
CA GLN A 266 -26.83 -10.56 16.14
C GLN A 266 -26.93 -9.09 16.51
N VAL A 267 -26.39 -8.21 15.66
CA VAL A 267 -26.44 -6.76 15.85
C VAL A 267 -26.86 -6.08 14.55
N SER A 268 -27.86 -5.21 14.63
CA SER A 268 -28.39 -4.52 13.45
C SER A 268 -27.41 -3.48 12.88
N GLN A 269 -26.53 -2.93 13.73
CA GLN A 269 -25.50 -1.95 13.38
C GLN A 269 -24.30 -2.09 14.32
N LEU A 270 -23.18 -1.48 13.95
CA LEU A 270 -21.99 -1.39 14.79
C LEU A 270 -22.29 -0.57 16.05
N ALA A 271 -22.27 -1.23 17.22
CA ALA A 271 -22.43 -0.64 18.54
C ALA A 271 -21.06 -0.38 19.19
N GLY A 272 -21.00 0.58 20.13
CA GLY A 272 -19.74 1.09 20.69
C GLY A 272 -19.02 0.16 21.67
N ASP A 273 -19.69 -0.88 22.17
CA ASP A 273 -19.14 -1.84 23.15
C ASP A 273 -18.57 -3.11 22.51
N LEU A 274 -18.68 -3.28 21.19
CA LEU A 274 -18.23 -4.48 20.50
C LEU A 274 -16.70 -4.64 20.53
N SER A 275 -16.25 -5.88 20.66
CA SER A 275 -14.86 -6.21 20.36
C SER A 275 -14.69 -6.51 18.88
N VAL A 276 -15.50 -7.40 18.34
CA VAL A 276 -15.43 -7.80 16.93
C VAL A 276 -16.74 -7.52 16.25
N TYR A 277 -16.69 -6.92 15.06
CA TYR A 277 -17.84 -6.72 14.19
C TYR A 277 -17.68 -7.53 12.91
N CYS A 278 -18.68 -8.37 12.62
CA CYS A 278 -18.72 -9.25 11.46
C CYS A 278 -19.80 -8.76 10.51
N CYS A 279 -19.44 -8.35 9.29
CA CYS A 279 -20.40 -7.77 8.34
C CYS A 279 -20.14 -8.18 6.88
N SER A 280 -21.14 -7.94 6.02
CA SER A 280 -20.97 -8.11 4.57
C SER A 280 -20.33 -6.86 3.93
N SER A 281 -19.68 -7.02 2.79
CA SER A 281 -19.06 -5.90 2.05
C SER A 281 -20.02 -5.16 1.09
N TYR A 282 -21.34 -5.34 1.24
CA TYR A 282 -22.34 -4.81 0.28
C TYR A 282 -22.91 -3.43 0.62
N SER A 283 -22.46 -2.81 1.71
CA SER A 283 -22.94 -1.50 2.17
C SER A 283 -21.78 -0.68 2.70
N ASP A 284 -21.76 0.62 2.38
CA ASP A 284 -20.82 1.62 2.89
C ASP A 284 -21.47 2.58 3.90
N ARG A 285 -22.73 2.34 4.29
CA ARG A 285 -23.49 3.24 5.19
C ARG A 285 -22.78 3.57 6.51
N ASP A 286 -22.08 2.60 7.09
CA ASP A 286 -21.37 2.75 8.37
C ASP A 286 -19.85 2.89 8.20
N ALA A 287 -19.37 3.30 7.01
CA ALA A 287 -17.94 3.33 6.69
C ALA A 287 -17.10 4.11 7.71
N GLU A 288 -17.48 5.36 8.05
CA GLU A 288 -16.73 6.17 9.01
C GLU A 288 -16.75 5.57 10.42
N LYS A 289 -17.87 4.95 10.84
CA LYS A 289 -17.94 4.27 12.14
C LYS A 289 -17.03 3.05 12.16
N ILE A 290 -17.01 2.26 11.09
CA ILE A 290 -16.11 1.10 10.95
C ILE A 290 -14.65 1.56 10.94
N HIS A 291 -14.33 2.66 10.26
CA HIS A 291 -12.98 3.23 10.25
C HIS A 291 -12.52 3.65 11.65
N ALA A 292 -13.36 4.38 12.40
CA ALA A 292 -13.06 4.78 13.77
C ALA A 292 -12.91 3.56 14.70
N PHE A 293 -13.87 2.64 14.64
CA PHE A 293 -13.87 1.41 15.42
C PHE A 293 -12.59 0.59 15.25
N VAL A 294 -12.18 0.31 14.01
CA VAL A 294 -10.93 -0.42 13.75
C VAL A 294 -9.72 0.42 14.17
N ALA A 295 -9.69 1.72 13.90
CA ALA A 295 -8.57 2.57 14.31
C ALA A 295 -8.34 2.56 15.83
N GLU A 296 -9.42 2.52 16.62
CA GLU A 296 -9.40 2.56 18.09
C GLU A 296 -9.09 1.21 18.75
N GLY A 297 -9.09 0.11 18.00
CA GLY A 297 -8.76 -1.22 18.52
C GLY A 297 -9.73 -2.33 18.13
N GLY A 298 -10.85 -1.98 17.49
CA GLY A 298 -11.87 -2.89 17.00
C GLY A 298 -11.37 -3.94 16.01
N GLY A 299 -12.02 -5.10 16.02
CA GLY A 299 -11.76 -6.19 15.09
C GLY A 299 -12.84 -6.26 14.01
N LEU A 300 -12.49 -6.23 12.73
CA LEU A 300 -13.43 -6.34 11.62
C LEU A 300 -13.28 -7.67 10.88
N LEU A 301 -14.34 -8.47 10.82
CA LEU A 301 -14.45 -9.61 9.91
C LEU A 301 -15.43 -9.26 8.79
N VAL A 302 -14.95 -9.16 7.56
CA VAL A 302 -15.79 -8.74 6.43
C VAL A 302 -15.73 -9.73 5.29
N GLY A 303 -16.87 -9.97 4.65
CA GLY A 303 -16.99 -10.92 3.54
C GLY A 303 -17.93 -10.43 2.45
N GLY A 304 -17.56 -10.68 1.21
CA GLY A 304 -18.44 -10.48 0.05
C GLY A 304 -17.67 -10.43 -1.25
N GLN A 305 -18.38 -10.27 -2.35
CA GLN A 305 -17.81 -10.31 -3.69
C GLN A 305 -18.16 -9.05 -4.50
N ALA A 306 -17.17 -8.56 -5.26
CA ALA A 306 -17.31 -7.38 -6.10
C ALA A 306 -17.53 -7.73 -7.58
N TRP A 307 -17.28 -8.98 -8.01
CA TRP A 307 -17.44 -9.37 -9.43
C TRP A 307 -18.89 -9.23 -9.92
N TYR A 308 -19.88 -9.57 -9.09
CA TYR A 308 -21.29 -9.42 -9.44
C TYR A 308 -21.68 -7.96 -9.49
N TRP A 309 -21.17 -7.15 -8.56
CA TRP A 309 -21.36 -5.71 -8.62
C TRP A 309 -20.77 -5.13 -9.92
N ALA A 310 -19.56 -5.58 -10.31
CA ALA A 310 -18.89 -5.15 -11.52
C ALA A 310 -19.65 -5.55 -12.79
N SER A 311 -20.26 -6.74 -12.83
CA SER A 311 -21.08 -7.17 -13.96
C SER A 311 -22.34 -6.31 -14.14
N GLN A 312 -22.89 -5.77 -13.04
CA GLN A 312 -24.03 -4.84 -13.06
C GLN A 312 -23.62 -3.38 -13.28
N ASN A 313 -22.34 -3.04 -13.18
CA ASN A 313 -21.80 -1.68 -13.22
C ASN A 313 -20.68 -1.57 -14.27
N SER A 314 -21.01 -1.91 -15.52
CA SER A 314 -20.07 -1.85 -16.63
C SER A 314 -19.45 -0.45 -16.78
N GLY A 315 -18.13 -0.40 -16.96
CA GLY A 315 -17.35 0.84 -17.08
C GLY A 315 -16.98 1.50 -15.75
N LYS A 316 -17.49 1.03 -14.61
CA LYS A 316 -17.11 1.53 -13.28
C LYS A 316 -15.96 0.72 -12.69
N ALA A 317 -15.11 1.38 -11.92
CA ALA A 317 -13.96 0.75 -11.30
C ALA A 317 -14.37 0.13 -9.96
N ALA A 318 -14.63 -1.18 -9.92
CA ALA A 318 -15.03 -1.87 -8.69
C ALA A 318 -14.07 -1.62 -7.51
N VAL A 319 -12.76 -1.57 -7.78
CA VAL A 319 -11.71 -1.25 -6.78
C VAL A 319 -11.93 0.10 -6.07
N ALA A 320 -12.65 1.04 -6.69
CA ALA A 320 -12.93 2.36 -6.14
C ALA A 320 -14.41 2.54 -5.72
N GLU A 321 -15.33 1.98 -6.50
CA GLU A 321 -16.76 2.31 -6.43
C GLU A 321 -17.62 1.23 -5.77
N TYR A 322 -17.12 -0.01 -5.64
CA TYR A 322 -17.82 -1.05 -4.90
C TYR A 322 -17.99 -0.62 -3.43
N PRO A 323 -19.20 -0.69 -2.82
CA PRO A 323 -19.44 -0.22 -1.46
C PRO A 323 -18.44 -0.75 -0.43
N GLY A 324 -18.11 -2.04 -0.49
CA GLY A 324 -17.11 -2.65 0.40
C GLY A 324 -15.72 -2.02 0.27
N ASN A 325 -15.32 -1.58 -0.92
CA ASN A 325 -14.01 -0.96 -1.12
C ASN A 325 -13.94 0.49 -0.61
N ARG A 326 -15.07 1.17 -0.46
CA ARG A 326 -15.12 2.47 0.26
C ARG A 326 -14.75 2.32 1.73
N ILE A 327 -14.96 1.13 2.30
CA ILE A 327 -14.48 0.76 3.63
C ILE A 327 -13.03 0.24 3.54
N LEU A 328 -12.80 -0.80 2.73
CA LEU A 328 -11.58 -1.61 2.76
C LEU A 328 -10.35 -0.89 2.24
N ASN A 329 -10.50 0.04 1.28
CA ASN A 329 -9.35 0.77 0.74
C ASN A 329 -8.63 1.53 1.86
N ARG A 330 -9.34 2.12 2.84
CA ARG A 330 -8.68 2.82 3.96
C ARG A 330 -7.78 1.89 4.79
N PHE A 331 -8.10 0.60 4.80
CA PHE A 331 -7.36 -0.44 5.52
C PHE A 331 -6.26 -1.12 4.69
N GLY A 332 -6.06 -0.74 3.42
CA GLY A 332 -5.02 -1.32 2.59
C GLY A 332 -5.43 -2.57 1.79
N LEU A 333 -6.73 -2.86 1.69
CA LEU A 333 -7.25 -4.04 0.99
C LEU A 333 -8.34 -3.62 0.00
N SER A 334 -8.45 -4.28 -1.15
CA SER A 334 -9.58 -4.11 -2.05
C SER A 334 -10.08 -5.45 -2.57
N ILE A 335 -11.39 -5.63 -2.64
CA ILE A 335 -12.05 -6.73 -3.35
C ILE A 335 -12.18 -6.33 -4.82
N LEU A 336 -11.54 -7.07 -5.70
CA LEU A 336 -11.50 -6.76 -7.13
C LEU A 336 -12.74 -7.30 -7.86
N GLY A 337 -13.06 -6.69 -9.01
CA GLY A 337 -14.21 -7.07 -9.85
C GLY A 337 -14.00 -8.38 -10.64
N GLN A 338 -12.82 -9.00 -10.56
CA GLN A 338 -12.55 -10.29 -11.18
C GLN A 338 -13.02 -11.42 -10.27
N SER A 339 -13.69 -12.41 -10.86
CA SER A 339 -13.97 -13.67 -10.20
C SER A 339 -12.72 -14.56 -10.20
N GLY A 340 -12.59 -15.38 -9.17
CA GLY A 340 -11.66 -16.49 -9.14
C GLY A 340 -12.40 -17.83 -9.06
N GLN A 341 -11.63 -18.92 -9.11
CA GLN A 341 -12.19 -20.25 -9.00
C GLN A 341 -12.37 -20.63 -7.54
N ALA A 342 -13.57 -21.06 -7.16
CA ALA A 342 -13.78 -21.71 -5.87
C ALA A 342 -13.03 -23.04 -5.86
N ALA A 343 -11.98 -23.13 -5.04
CA ALA A 343 -11.15 -24.31 -4.94
C ALA A 343 -10.61 -24.51 -3.51
N LYS A 344 -10.00 -25.66 -3.30
CA LYS A 344 -9.24 -25.98 -2.10
C LYS A 344 -7.82 -25.46 -2.25
N HIS A 345 -7.37 -24.67 -1.28
CA HIS A 345 -6.05 -24.09 -1.28
C HIS A 345 -5.29 -24.47 -0.02
N ARG A 346 -3.97 -24.62 -0.13
CA ARG A 346 -3.13 -24.64 1.06
C ARG A 346 -3.07 -23.22 1.62
N PRO A 347 -3.10 -23.05 2.95
CA PRO A 347 -2.76 -21.79 3.57
C PRO A 347 -1.38 -21.31 3.13
N VAL A 348 -1.14 -20.00 3.15
CA VAL A 348 0.20 -19.48 2.92
C VAL A 348 1.16 -20.09 3.96
N GLY A 349 2.29 -20.63 3.49
CA GLY A 349 3.33 -21.21 4.35
C GLY A 349 4.26 -20.15 4.95
N PRO A 350 5.27 -20.55 5.72
CA PRO A 350 6.34 -19.65 6.11
C PRO A 350 7.11 -19.16 4.86
N GLY A 351 7.63 -17.93 4.91
CA GLY A 351 8.47 -17.37 3.85
C GLY A 351 7.85 -16.16 3.14
N GLU A 352 8.47 -15.80 2.01
CA GLU A 352 8.11 -14.59 1.27
C GLU A 352 7.01 -14.88 0.25
N HIS A 353 5.90 -14.16 0.38
CA HIS A 353 4.76 -14.26 -0.54
C HIS A 353 4.61 -13.00 -1.37
N TYR A 354 3.86 -13.13 -2.46
CA TYR A 354 3.48 -11.99 -3.26
C TYR A 354 2.67 -10.99 -2.43
N HIS A 355 3.08 -9.73 -2.49
CA HIS A 355 2.36 -8.59 -1.93
C HIS A 355 2.61 -7.39 -2.85
N PHE A 356 1.57 -6.65 -3.23
CA PHE A 356 1.66 -5.64 -4.30
C PHE A 356 2.77 -4.61 -4.05
N ARG A 357 2.81 -3.98 -2.86
CA ARG A 357 3.84 -2.99 -2.54
C ARG A 357 5.26 -3.55 -2.61
N ARG A 358 5.43 -4.82 -2.22
CA ARG A 358 6.73 -5.50 -2.21
C ARG A 358 7.18 -5.80 -3.64
N ALA A 359 6.28 -6.36 -4.44
CA ALA A 359 6.53 -6.60 -5.86
C ALA A 359 6.85 -5.29 -6.60
N LEU A 360 6.12 -4.21 -6.30
CA LEU A 360 6.38 -2.89 -6.86
C LEU A 360 7.75 -2.33 -6.46
N LEU A 361 8.15 -2.47 -5.19
CA LEU A 361 9.47 -2.05 -4.72
C LEU A 361 10.59 -2.81 -5.44
N LEU A 362 10.50 -4.15 -5.48
CA LEU A 362 11.47 -4.99 -6.21
C LEU A 362 11.51 -4.63 -7.70
N PHE A 363 10.36 -4.36 -8.30
CA PHE A 363 10.28 -3.93 -9.69
C PHE A 363 10.98 -2.59 -9.91
N SER A 364 10.65 -1.57 -9.11
CA SER A 364 11.21 -0.22 -9.22
C SER A 364 12.74 -0.17 -9.09
N THR A 365 13.32 -1.12 -8.34
CA THR A 365 14.78 -1.20 -8.12
C THR A 365 15.52 -1.95 -9.22
N ARG A 366 14.82 -2.81 -9.99
CA ARG A 366 15.42 -3.71 -10.99
C ARG A 366 14.94 -3.49 -12.43
N VAL A 367 14.00 -2.57 -12.64
CA VAL A 367 13.42 -2.31 -13.96
C VAL A 367 14.47 -1.87 -14.98
N GLN A 368 15.52 -1.17 -14.54
CA GLN A 368 16.60 -0.69 -15.42
C GLN A 368 17.71 -1.71 -15.66
N ASP A 369 17.73 -2.83 -14.94
CA ASP A 369 18.78 -3.83 -15.09
C ASP A 369 18.73 -4.43 -16.51
N CYS A 370 19.87 -4.44 -17.21
CA CYS A 370 19.97 -5.00 -18.56
C CYS A 370 19.87 -6.54 -18.58
N GLY A 371 19.98 -7.19 -17.41
CA GLY A 371 19.88 -8.64 -17.27
C GLY A 371 18.45 -9.16 -17.10
N GLU A 372 18.28 -10.47 -17.25
CA GLU A 372 17.02 -11.14 -16.91
C GLU A 372 16.64 -10.93 -15.44
N LEU A 373 15.36 -10.70 -15.19
CA LEU A 373 14.86 -10.67 -13.82
C LEU A 373 14.98 -12.04 -13.17
N THR A 374 15.44 -12.06 -11.92
CA THR A 374 15.46 -13.27 -11.11
C THR A 374 14.15 -13.44 -10.34
N GLU A 375 13.93 -14.65 -9.85
CA GLU A 375 12.89 -14.91 -8.85
C GLU A 375 13.15 -14.09 -7.56
N PRO A 376 12.10 -13.76 -6.78
CA PRO A 376 10.69 -14.07 -7.05
C PRO A 376 10.01 -13.08 -8.03
N LEU A 377 10.71 -12.01 -8.43
CA LEU A 377 10.12 -10.94 -9.23
C LEU A 377 9.65 -11.42 -10.60
N LYS A 378 10.41 -12.29 -11.28
CA LYS A 378 10.05 -12.87 -12.58
C LYS A 378 8.71 -13.61 -12.53
N GLY A 379 8.47 -14.42 -11.50
CA GLY A 379 7.18 -15.07 -11.29
C GLY A 379 6.04 -14.12 -10.89
N TRP A 380 6.36 -12.94 -10.38
CA TRP A 380 5.39 -11.97 -9.87
C TRP A 380 4.89 -10.96 -10.92
N LEU A 381 5.60 -10.77 -12.03
CA LEU A 381 5.26 -9.77 -13.06
C LEU A 381 3.81 -9.84 -13.58
N PRO A 382 3.19 -11.02 -13.84
CA PRO A 382 1.83 -11.05 -14.37
C PRO A 382 0.82 -10.52 -13.35
N ARG A 383 0.99 -10.89 -12.08
CA ARG A 383 0.15 -10.41 -10.97
C ARG A 383 0.42 -8.94 -10.69
N LEU A 384 1.68 -8.50 -10.70
CA LEU A 384 2.07 -7.10 -10.55
C LEU A 384 1.43 -6.22 -11.62
N THR A 385 1.42 -6.67 -12.88
CA THR A 385 0.77 -5.95 -13.99
C THR A 385 -0.71 -5.69 -13.69
N GLN A 386 -1.44 -6.75 -13.34
CA GLN A 386 -2.87 -6.66 -13.04
C GLN A 386 -3.16 -5.82 -11.79
N ASP A 387 -2.33 -5.92 -10.76
CA ASP A 387 -2.47 -5.15 -9.54
C ASP A 387 -2.10 -3.68 -9.72
N CYS A 388 -1.12 -3.35 -10.56
CA CYS A 388 -0.84 -1.98 -10.97
C CYS A 388 -2.06 -1.36 -11.64
N ALA A 389 -2.73 -2.11 -12.55
CA ALA A 389 -3.93 -1.63 -13.21
C ALA A 389 -5.08 -1.37 -12.22
N ALA A 390 -5.32 -2.32 -11.31
CA ALA A 390 -6.35 -2.14 -10.29
C ALA A 390 -6.01 -0.98 -9.34
N PHE A 391 -4.78 -0.90 -8.84
CA PHE A 391 -4.36 0.10 -7.88
C PHE A 391 -4.46 1.53 -8.43
N LEU A 392 -4.03 1.75 -9.68
CA LEU A 392 -4.07 3.09 -10.30
C LEU A 392 -5.49 3.63 -10.51
N ARG A 393 -6.50 2.76 -10.49
CA ARG A 393 -7.92 3.17 -10.53
C ARG A 393 -8.48 3.57 -9.17
N ILE A 394 -7.72 3.42 -8.08
CA ILE A 394 -8.11 3.93 -6.77
C ILE A 394 -7.87 5.45 -6.74
N PRO A 395 -8.87 6.28 -6.37
CA PRO A 395 -8.70 7.72 -6.32
C PRO A 395 -7.60 8.13 -5.32
N ALA A 396 -6.60 8.86 -5.81
CA ALA A 396 -5.47 9.31 -5.00
C ALA A 396 -5.65 10.71 -4.39
N ARG A 397 -6.64 11.50 -4.85
CA ARG A 397 -6.77 12.94 -4.56
C ARG A 397 -6.86 13.25 -3.07
N ASP A 398 -7.53 12.40 -2.29
CA ASP A 398 -7.80 12.62 -0.86
C ASP A 398 -7.01 11.67 0.05
N CYS A 399 -6.07 10.88 -0.50
CA CYS A 399 -5.25 9.95 0.26
C CYS A 399 -3.75 10.20 -0.02
N PRO A 400 -3.02 10.88 0.89
CA PRO A 400 -1.60 11.15 0.71
C PRO A 400 -0.75 9.89 0.47
N ALA A 401 -1.13 8.76 1.06
CA ALA A 401 -0.47 7.47 0.85
C ALA A 401 -0.62 6.96 -0.60
N TYR A 402 -1.78 7.16 -1.23
CA TYR A 402 -1.99 6.81 -2.64
C TYR A 402 -1.40 7.83 -3.58
N ALA A 403 -1.53 9.12 -3.29
CA ALA A 403 -0.85 10.17 -4.06
C ALA A 403 0.67 9.89 -4.13
N SER A 404 1.27 9.48 -3.02
CA SER A 404 2.66 9.05 -2.95
C SER A 404 2.96 7.84 -3.85
N LEU A 405 2.17 6.77 -3.77
CA LEU A 405 2.37 5.57 -4.59
C LEU A 405 2.16 5.83 -6.09
N HIS A 406 1.15 6.62 -6.45
CA HIS A 406 0.95 7.09 -7.83
C HIS A 406 2.19 7.84 -8.31
N ARG A 407 2.74 8.74 -7.49
CA ARG A 407 3.95 9.48 -7.82
C ARG A 407 5.18 8.59 -7.99
N ILE A 408 5.33 7.55 -7.17
CA ILE A 408 6.39 6.53 -7.33
C ILE A 408 6.23 5.82 -8.67
N LEU A 409 5.02 5.36 -9.00
CA LEU A 409 4.72 4.70 -10.27
C LEU A 409 5.04 5.63 -11.46
N THR A 410 4.64 6.90 -11.39
CA THR A 410 4.98 7.90 -12.40
C THR A 410 6.48 8.12 -12.52
N LYS A 411 7.23 8.17 -11.41
CA LYS A 411 8.70 8.29 -11.43
C LYS A 411 9.36 7.07 -12.05
N VAL A 412 8.91 5.86 -11.72
CA VAL A 412 9.40 4.61 -12.32
C VAL A 412 9.21 4.63 -13.83
N LEU A 413 8.02 5.01 -14.29
CA LEU A 413 7.71 5.11 -15.72
C LEU A 413 8.55 6.18 -16.42
N ARG A 414 8.67 7.39 -15.85
CA ARG A 414 9.50 8.48 -16.42
C ARG A 414 10.97 8.09 -16.54
N ARG A 415 11.51 7.38 -15.55
CA ARG A 415 12.91 6.91 -15.54
C ARG A 415 13.15 5.79 -16.55
N SER A 416 12.19 4.89 -16.71
CA SER A 416 12.32 3.71 -17.58
C SER A 416 11.98 4.03 -19.04
N GLY A 417 11.12 5.03 -19.26
CA GLY A 417 10.52 5.29 -20.57
C GLY A 417 9.33 4.37 -20.84
N ILE A 418 8.52 4.75 -21.84
CA ILE A 418 7.45 3.90 -22.37
C ILE A 418 8.08 2.94 -23.39
N PRO A 419 7.96 1.62 -23.23
CA PRO A 419 8.47 0.65 -24.19
C PRO A 419 7.90 0.87 -25.60
N GLN A 420 8.75 0.73 -26.62
CA GLN A 420 8.31 0.75 -28.02
C GLN A 420 7.69 -0.60 -28.40
N VAL A 421 6.55 -0.57 -29.08
CA VAL A 421 5.81 -1.76 -29.50
C VAL A 421 5.63 -1.74 -31.01
N SER A 422 6.04 -2.80 -31.68
CA SER A 422 5.81 -2.98 -33.12
C SER A 422 5.73 -4.46 -33.46
N SER A 423 5.34 -4.80 -34.69
CA SER A 423 5.39 -6.18 -35.19
C SER A 423 6.80 -6.78 -35.12
N ARG A 424 7.85 -5.94 -35.17
CA ARG A 424 9.26 -6.34 -35.05
C ARG A 424 9.77 -6.36 -33.60
N CYS A 425 9.03 -5.77 -32.66
CA CYS A 425 9.36 -5.71 -31.25
C CYS A 425 8.11 -6.05 -30.39
N PRO A 426 7.65 -7.32 -30.41
CA PRO A 426 6.49 -7.74 -29.64
C PRO A 426 6.83 -7.80 -28.14
N VAL A 427 5.86 -7.42 -27.31
CA VAL A 427 6.01 -7.45 -25.85
C VAL A 427 5.44 -8.76 -25.30
N LYS A 428 6.26 -9.51 -24.55
CA LYS A 428 5.80 -10.71 -23.84
C LYS A 428 4.91 -10.30 -22.67
N SER A 429 3.81 -11.01 -22.43
CA SER A 429 2.90 -10.74 -21.31
C SER A 429 3.56 -10.80 -19.93
N ASN A 430 4.60 -11.62 -19.79
CA ASN A 430 5.39 -11.77 -18.56
C ASN A 430 6.75 -11.03 -18.65
N SER A 431 6.72 -9.72 -18.86
CA SER A 431 7.93 -8.90 -19.06
C SER A 431 7.90 -7.56 -18.31
N LYS A 432 9.06 -6.89 -18.22
CA LYS A 432 9.14 -5.54 -17.63
C LYS A 432 8.34 -4.54 -18.46
N GLU A 433 8.40 -4.72 -19.77
CA GLU A 433 7.76 -3.88 -20.77
C GLU A 433 6.23 -3.95 -20.63
N ALA A 434 5.66 -5.14 -20.39
CA ALA A 434 4.23 -5.31 -20.13
C ALA A 434 3.77 -4.53 -18.89
N VAL A 435 4.54 -4.59 -17.80
CA VAL A 435 4.26 -3.84 -16.57
C VAL A 435 4.30 -2.33 -16.85
N LEU A 436 5.34 -1.84 -17.54
CA LEU A 436 5.50 -0.42 -17.87
C LEU A 436 4.39 0.10 -18.79
N LEU A 437 4.00 -0.67 -19.81
CA LEU A 437 2.90 -0.32 -20.70
C LEU A 437 1.57 -0.27 -19.94
N CYS A 438 1.33 -1.24 -19.06
CA CYS A 438 0.13 -1.23 -18.21
C CYS A 438 0.09 0.01 -17.30
N MET A 439 1.21 0.34 -16.65
CA MET A 439 1.31 1.56 -15.83
C MET A 439 1.07 2.82 -16.67
N ALA A 440 1.64 2.91 -17.87
CA ALA A 440 1.48 4.04 -18.77
C ALA A 440 0.01 4.23 -19.18
N THR A 441 -0.66 3.15 -19.59
CA THR A 441 -2.07 3.17 -19.97
C THR A 441 -2.93 3.70 -18.82
N GLU A 442 -2.79 3.13 -17.63
CA GLU A 442 -3.67 3.45 -16.48
C GLU A 442 -3.37 4.85 -15.90
N LEU A 443 -2.09 5.28 -15.92
CA LEU A 443 -1.74 6.66 -15.58
C LEU A 443 -2.30 7.65 -16.60
N SER A 444 -2.32 7.32 -17.89
CA SER A 444 -2.86 8.21 -18.92
C SER A 444 -4.37 8.44 -18.77
N LEU A 445 -5.10 7.44 -18.28
CA LEU A 445 -6.54 7.51 -18.02
C LEU A 445 -6.89 8.30 -16.75
N THR A 446 -5.96 8.41 -15.80
CA THR A 446 -6.20 8.96 -14.46
C THR A 446 -5.56 10.34 -14.24
N MET A 447 -4.50 10.66 -14.99
CA MET A 447 -3.85 11.97 -14.95
C MET A 447 -4.55 12.99 -15.86
N THR A 448 -4.64 14.23 -15.39
CA THR A 448 -5.16 15.37 -16.16
C THR A 448 -4.21 15.83 -17.27
N ASP A 449 -2.93 15.50 -17.19
CA ASP A 449 -1.89 15.85 -18.17
C ASP A 449 -1.10 14.60 -18.57
N SER A 450 -1.59 13.91 -19.60
CA SER A 450 -0.92 12.73 -20.17
C SER A 450 0.35 13.08 -20.96
N ALA A 451 0.53 14.33 -21.38
CA ALA A 451 1.73 14.81 -22.08
C ALA A 451 2.96 14.76 -21.16
N ALA A 452 2.78 14.99 -19.86
CA ALA A 452 3.84 14.89 -18.86
C ALA A 452 4.38 13.46 -18.62
N LEU A 453 3.80 12.43 -19.26
CA LEU A 453 4.32 11.04 -19.26
C LEU A 453 5.31 10.80 -20.42
N VAL A 454 5.26 11.60 -21.48
CA VAL A 454 6.01 11.39 -22.74
C VAL A 454 7.25 12.31 -22.78
N HIS A 455 8.17 12.15 -21.83
CA HIS A 455 9.41 12.96 -21.85
C HIS A 455 10.50 12.39 -22.77
N LYS A 456 10.32 11.19 -23.35
CA LYS A 456 11.42 10.47 -24.04
C LYS A 456 11.08 9.75 -25.35
N ALA A 457 9.87 9.93 -25.92
CA ALA A 457 9.42 9.08 -27.03
C ALA A 457 8.71 9.79 -28.21
N ALA A 458 8.93 11.09 -28.43
CA ALA A 458 8.36 11.76 -29.61
C ALA A 458 9.45 12.49 -30.41
N ALA A 459 10.35 11.73 -31.03
CA ALA A 459 11.13 12.25 -32.15
C ALA A 459 10.40 12.09 -33.49
N GLU A 460 9.36 11.26 -33.58
CA GLU A 460 8.56 11.08 -34.80
C GLU A 460 7.10 10.76 -34.42
N VAL A 461 6.26 11.78 -34.28
CA VAL A 461 4.80 11.57 -34.29
C VAL A 461 4.29 12.15 -35.59
N CYS A 462 4.00 11.25 -36.54
CA CYS A 462 3.36 11.61 -37.81
C CYS A 462 1.96 12.20 -37.55
N ALA A 463 1.77 13.43 -37.98
CA ALA A 463 0.50 14.16 -37.97
C ALA A 463 -0.44 13.72 -39.11
N LEU A 464 -0.79 12.42 -39.17
CA LEU A 464 -1.76 11.91 -40.15
C LEU A 464 -2.76 10.96 -39.50
N PRO A 465 -4.03 10.92 -39.96
CA PRO A 465 -5.01 9.97 -39.46
C PRO A 465 -4.53 8.54 -39.73
N VAL A 466 -4.44 7.74 -38.67
CA VAL A 466 -4.02 6.34 -38.75
C VAL A 466 -5.27 5.46 -38.82
N THR A 467 -5.42 4.73 -39.92
CA THR A 467 -6.40 3.64 -40.03
C THR A 467 -5.84 2.40 -39.35
N VAL A 468 -6.52 1.88 -38.32
CA VAL A 468 -6.14 0.66 -37.62
C VAL A 468 -7.00 -0.49 -38.13
N GLU A 469 -6.41 -1.41 -38.88
CA GLU A 469 -7.04 -2.68 -39.23
C GLU A 469 -6.73 -3.70 -38.12
N ILE A 470 -7.78 -4.19 -37.46
CA ILE A 470 -7.67 -5.24 -36.44
C ILE A 470 -8.04 -6.56 -37.10
N ASP A 471 -7.05 -7.43 -37.30
CA ASP A 471 -7.30 -8.81 -37.73
C ASP A 471 -7.83 -9.64 -36.56
N GLY A 472 -9.12 -9.96 -36.60
CA GLY A 472 -9.82 -10.76 -35.59
C GLY A 472 -9.67 -12.27 -35.75
N THR A 473 -8.78 -12.77 -36.61
CA THR A 473 -8.66 -14.21 -36.91
C THR A 473 -7.75 -15.02 -35.97
N ASN A 474 -7.45 -14.51 -34.76
CA ASN A 474 -6.65 -15.26 -33.79
C ASN A 474 -7.33 -16.61 -33.44
N PRO A 475 -6.68 -17.77 -33.66
CA PRO A 475 -7.27 -19.10 -33.39
C PRO A 475 -7.34 -19.47 -31.89
N GLY A 476 -6.90 -18.60 -30.99
CA GLY A 476 -7.00 -18.81 -29.54
C GLY A 476 -8.38 -18.43 -29.00
N GLU A 477 -8.91 -19.20 -28.04
CA GLU A 477 -10.18 -18.92 -27.34
C GLU A 477 -10.14 -17.66 -26.43
N GLU A 478 -9.02 -16.93 -26.39
CA GLU A 478 -8.85 -15.74 -25.55
C GLU A 478 -9.10 -14.45 -26.34
N CYS A 479 -10.18 -13.75 -26.00
CA CYS A 479 -10.44 -12.38 -26.44
C CYS A 479 -9.39 -11.43 -25.83
N VAL A 480 -8.45 -10.92 -26.65
CA VAL A 480 -7.46 -9.93 -26.21
C VAL A 480 -8.09 -8.54 -26.27
N SER A 481 -8.37 -7.94 -25.12
CA SER A 481 -8.66 -6.51 -25.03
C SER A 481 -7.35 -5.73 -25.14
N LEU A 482 -7.03 -5.25 -26.35
CA LEU A 482 -5.97 -4.25 -26.55
C LEU A 482 -6.51 -2.86 -26.18
N PRO A 483 -5.99 -2.16 -25.17
CA PRO A 483 -6.21 -0.74 -25.03
C PRO A 483 -5.38 -0.03 -26.10
N LEU A 484 -6.01 0.34 -27.21
CA LEU A 484 -5.42 1.25 -28.19
C LEU A 484 -5.34 2.65 -27.54
N MET A 485 -4.14 3.08 -27.16
CA MET A 485 -3.88 4.48 -26.79
C MET A 485 -3.74 5.31 -28.07
N TRP A 486 -4.66 6.27 -28.28
CA TRP A 486 -4.35 7.46 -29.08
C TRP A 486 -4.86 8.71 -28.38
N TYR A 487 -4.04 9.76 -28.49
CA TYR A 487 -4.24 11.08 -27.92
C TYR A 487 -5.57 11.70 -28.39
N HIS A 488 -6.19 12.45 -27.48
CA HIS A 488 -7.50 13.11 -27.53
C HIS A 488 -8.70 12.26 -27.08
N ARG A 489 -9.54 12.90 -26.25
CA ARG A 489 -10.81 12.37 -25.74
C ARG A 489 -11.67 11.92 -26.92
N VAL A 490 -11.69 10.62 -27.21
CA VAL A 490 -12.65 10.01 -28.12
C VAL A 490 -13.42 8.95 -27.35
N GLN A 491 -14.74 9.11 -27.31
CA GLN A 491 -15.65 8.13 -26.75
C GLN A 491 -16.07 7.18 -27.89
N TRP A 492 -15.80 5.88 -27.76
CA TRP A 492 -16.12 4.88 -28.77
C TRP A 492 -17.56 4.37 -28.58
N LEU A 493 -18.39 4.43 -29.64
CA LEU A 493 -19.71 3.78 -29.69
C LEU A 493 -19.66 2.64 -30.71
N TRP A 494 -19.98 1.42 -30.27
CA TRP A 494 -20.09 0.25 -31.14
C TRP A 494 -21.50 0.17 -31.72
N HIS A 495 -21.64 0.24 -33.05
CA HIS A 495 -22.88 -0.12 -33.73
C HIS A 495 -22.70 -1.45 -34.47
N LYS A 496 -23.56 -2.42 -34.17
CA LYS A 496 -23.64 -3.70 -34.88
C LYS A 496 -24.64 -3.54 -36.03
N SER A 497 -24.19 -3.51 -37.28
CA SER A 497 -25.08 -3.64 -38.44
C SER A 497 -25.18 -5.12 -38.83
N PHE A 498 -26.39 -5.66 -38.86
CA PHE A 498 -26.67 -7.01 -39.35
C PHE A 498 -26.57 -7.01 -40.88
N SER A 499 -25.43 -7.40 -41.45
CA SER A 499 -25.38 -8.18 -42.71
C SER A 499 -23.97 -8.52 -43.23
N GLU A 500 -22.87 -8.01 -42.69
CA GLU A 500 -21.53 -8.39 -43.16
C GLU A 500 -20.55 -8.70 -42.02
N LYS A 501 -19.67 -9.69 -42.24
CA LYS A 501 -18.60 -10.11 -41.32
C LYS A 501 -17.44 -9.09 -41.27
N ALA A 502 -17.76 -7.82 -41.07
CA ALA A 502 -16.79 -6.73 -40.92
C ALA A 502 -17.29 -5.73 -39.88
N TRP A 503 -16.40 -5.32 -38.96
CA TRP A 503 -16.66 -4.22 -38.04
C TRP A 503 -16.14 -2.94 -38.69
N THR A 504 -17.03 -2.02 -39.07
CA THR A 504 -16.63 -0.71 -39.60
C THR A 504 -16.58 0.31 -38.46
N LEU A 505 -15.37 0.78 -38.14
CA LEU A 505 -15.15 1.83 -37.13
C LEU A 505 -15.40 3.20 -37.78
N GLN A 506 -16.50 3.88 -37.44
CA GLN A 506 -16.73 5.27 -37.88
C GLN A 506 -16.38 6.26 -36.76
N CYS A 507 -15.38 7.09 -37.02
CA CYS A 507 -15.02 8.22 -36.16
C CYS A 507 -15.95 9.39 -36.49
N ARG A 508 -16.80 9.83 -35.55
CA ARG A 508 -17.50 11.13 -35.63
C ARG A 508 -16.89 12.07 -34.61
N SER A 509 -16.34 13.20 -35.06
CA SER A 509 -16.03 14.29 -34.13
C SER A 509 -17.34 14.80 -33.57
N LEU A 510 -17.44 14.86 -32.24
CA LEU A 510 -18.54 15.55 -31.59
C LEU A 510 -18.03 16.95 -31.23
N LEU A 511 -18.47 17.88 -32.09
CA LEU A 511 -18.62 19.33 -31.92
C LEU A 511 -17.51 20.22 -32.55
N PRO A 512 -17.91 21.43 -33.00
CA PRO A 512 -17.50 22.07 -34.25
C PRO A 512 -16.14 22.76 -34.24
#